data_AF-A0AAJ7RH40-F1
#
_entry.id   AF-A0AAJ7RH40-F1
#
_cell.length_a   1.000
_cell.length_b   1.000
_cell.length_c   1.000
_cell.angle_alpha   90.00
_cell.angle_beta   90.00
_cell.angle_gamma   90.00
#
_symmetry.space_group_name_H-M   'P 1'
#
loop_
_entity.id
_entity.type
_entity.pdbx_description
1 polymer ?
#
loop_
_entity_poly.entity_id
_entity_poly.type
_entity_poly.pdbx_seq_one_letter_code
_entity_poly.pdbx_strand_id
1 'polypeptide(L)'
;MNLMIQPKGSATVNAIKESILKAKHKSSYCLVETLEKDLAVLQLEIRHGVIIGSELDIKLEWFNQATNSLAGKIQSLQKIGETLNTYERNEIKYFINRVSSFWMRANKQVYREYAKIRVASRTISGTPLSLLLEKIRKEANAVRVSLQIGEVIYDQEYVSKGYSIFEEISNLLRSLERCDEKIQQYLAICKITPYLLELDKAVDKFASSADFLTISNTTTSELSAFPVLVKLLTGELFGQDTINPNSVMVECTQRKPVFITKNNRRKIDIPIVAPMKTSKNLTYICTVPS
;
A
#
# COMPACT_ATOMS: atom_id res chain seq x y z
N MET A 1 -54.92 46.81 60.25
CA MET A 1 -54.77 45.40 59.88
C MET A 1 -54.51 45.36 58.38
N ASN A 2 -53.26 45.55 57.95
CA ASN A 2 -52.89 45.54 56.52
C ASN A 2 -52.21 44.20 56.22
N LEU A 3 -52.91 43.33 55.49
CA LEU A 3 -52.37 42.10 54.93
C LEU A 3 -51.50 42.45 53.73
N MET A 4 -50.19 42.42 53.96
CA MET A 4 -49.17 42.62 52.95
C MET A 4 -49.05 41.33 52.13
N ILE A 5 -49.67 41.32 50.95
CA ILE A 5 -49.58 40.21 49.99
C ILE A 5 -48.20 40.26 49.34
N GLN A 6 -47.32 39.36 49.75
CA GLN A 6 -46.04 39.08 49.09
C GLN A 6 -46.29 38.43 47.71
N PRO A 7 -45.59 38.86 46.63
CA PRO A 7 -45.82 38.30 45.31
C PRO A 7 -45.14 36.93 45.19
N LYS A 8 -45.92 35.85 45.31
CA LYS A 8 -45.50 34.46 45.09
C LYS A 8 -45.05 34.12 43.65
N GLY A 9 -45.02 35.09 42.73
CA GLY A 9 -44.76 34.85 41.30
C GLY A 9 -43.28 34.79 40.88
N SER A 10 -42.35 35.33 41.66
CA SER A 10 -40.94 35.48 41.24
C SER A 10 -40.14 34.17 41.28
N ALA A 11 -40.31 33.38 42.35
CA ALA A 11 -39.55 32.14 42.55
C ALA A 11 -39.94 31.04 41.54
N THR A 12 -41.23 30.94 41.20
CA THR A 12 -41.73 29.93 40.26
C THR A 12 -41.31 30.23 38.82
N VAL A 13 -41.31 31.51 38.42
CA VAL A 13 -40.86 31.93 37.08
C VAL A 13 -39.36 31.73 36.91
N ASN A 14 -38.56 32.00 37.95
CA ASN A 14 -37.12 31.75 37.94
C ASN A 14 -36.79 30.25 37.92
N ALA A 15 -37.51 29.43 38.68
CA ALA A 15 -37.35 27.97 38.65
C ALA A 15 -37.71 27.37 37.28
N ILE A 16 -38.74 27.90 36.60
CA ILE A 16 -39.11 27.49 35.23
C ILE A 16 -38.03 27.91 34.24
N LYS A 17 -37.50 29.14 34.32
CA LYS A 17 -36.39 29.60 33.47
C LYS A 17 -35.13 28.75 33.65
N GLU A 18 -34.73 28.46 34.89
CA GLU A 18 -33.59 27.58 35.16
C GLU A 18 -33.80 26.15 34.66
N SER A 19 -35.02 25.63 34.75
CA SER A 19 -35.34 24.29 34.26
C SER A 19 -35.30 24.22 32.74
N ILE A 20 -35.73 25.28 32.04
CA ILE A 20 -35.63 25.40 30.58
C ILE A 20 -34.17 25.57 30.14
N LEU A 21 -33.39 26.37 30.86
CA LEU A 21 -31.94 26.52 30.61
C LEU A 21 -31.18 25.21 30.83
N LYS A 22 -31.48 24.47 31.91
CA LYS A 22 -30.91 23.15 32.18
C LYS A 22 -31.35 22.11 31.15
N ALA A 23 -32.61 22.12 30.70
CA ALA A 23 -33.08 21.22 29.66
C ALA A 23 -32.44 21.52 28.29
N LYS A 24 -32.26 22.81 27.94
CA LYS A 24 -31.49 23.21 26.76
C LYS A 24 -30.03 22.76 26.87
N HIS A 25 -29.34 23.04 27.98
CA HIS A 25 -27.95 22.60 28.19
C HIS A 25 -27.80 21.08 28.10
N LYS A 26 -28.71 20.31 28.69
CA LYS A 26 -28.69 18.83 28.65
C LYS A 26 -28.93 18.28 27.24
N SER A 27 -29.75 18.96 26.44
CA SER A 27 -29.94 18.66 25.01
C SER A 27 -28.72 19.05 24.17
N SER A 28 -28.01 20.11 24.54
CA SER A 28 -26.77 20.53 23.87
C SER A 28 -25.70 19.47 24.06
N TYR A 29 -25.35 19.14 25.32
CA TYR A 29 -24.26 18.22 25.66
C TYR A 29 -24.35 16.84 24.99
N CYS A 30 -25.58 16.37 24.74
CA CYS A 30 -25.86 15.12 24.05
C CYS A 30 -25.26 15.04 22.64
N LEU A 31 -25.09 16.17 21.93
CA LEU A 31 -24.62 16.16 20.53
C LEU A 31 -23.16 15.72 20.40
N VAL A 32 -22.27 16.35 21.17
CA VAL A 32 -20.84 16.00 21.22
C VAL A 32 -20.65 14.61 21.84
N GLU A 33 -21.42 14.23 22.86
CA GLU A 33 -21.39 12.87 23.42
C GLU A 33 -21.73 11.80 22.36
N THR A 34 -22.70 12.07 21.48
CA THR A 34 -23.02 11.19 20.35
C THR A 34 -21.82 11.06 19.40
N LEU A 35 -21.17 12.17 19.04
CA LEU A 35 -19.97 12.13 18.20
C LEU A 35 -18.82 11.38 18.88
N GLU A 36 -18.60 11.58 20.17
CA GLU A 36 -17.55 10.88 20.93
C GLU A 36 -17.78 9.36 20.94
N LYS A 37 -19.04 8.94 21.09
CA LYS A 37 -19.42 7.52 21.03
C LYS A 37 -19.15 6.94 19.63
N ASP A 38 -19.57 7.63 18.58
CA ASP A 38 -19.33 7.21 17.20
C ASP A 38 -17.83 7.16 16.87
N LEU A 39 -17.07 8.14 17.36
CA LEU A 39 -15.62 8.18 17.22
C LEU A 39 -14.98 6.95 17.87
N ALA A 40 -15.35 6.61 19.11
CA ALA A 40 -14.82 5.46 19.81
C ALA A 40 -15.10 4.14 19.05
N VAL A 41 -16.28 4.01 18.44
CA VAL A 41 -16.63 2.87 17.59
C VAL A 41 -15.70 2.81 16.37
N LEU A 42 -15.52 3.91 15.64
CA LEU A 42 -14.65 3.96 14.46
C LEU A 42 -13.18 3.69 14.79
N GLN A 43 -12.69 4.18 15.93
CA GLN A 43 -11.33 3.93 16.41
C GLN A 43 -11.06 2.46 16.75
N LEU A 44 -12.09 1.68 17.10
CA LEU A 44 -11.98 0.24 17.26
C LEU A 44 -11.98 -0.48 15.90
N GLU A 45 -12.89 -0.10 14.99
CA GLU A 45 -12.98 -0.72 13.66
C GLU A 45 -11.73 -0.46 12.81
N ILE A 46 -11.13 0.75 12.87
CA ILE A 46 -9.95 1.11 12.06
C ILE A 46 -8.74 0.22 12.33
N ARG A 47 -8.56 -0.26 13.57
CA ARG A 47 -7.45 -1.17 13.91
C ARG A 47 -7.49 -2.43 13.05
N HIS A 48 -8.68 -2.93 12.76
CA HIS A 48 -8.86 -4.11 11.92
C HIS A 48 -8.74 -3.77 10.43
N GLY A 49 -9.25 -2.61 10.00
CA GLY A 49 -9.05 -2.12 8.64
C GLY A 49 -7.58 -1.99 8.25
N VAL A 50 -6.74 -1.52 9.18
CA VAL A 50 -5.28 -1.41 8.98
C VAL A 50 -4.62 -2.78 8.82
N ILE A 51 -4.95 -3.76 9.67
CA ILE A 51 -4.40 -5.13 9.59
C ILE A 51 -4.76 -5.78 8.25
N ILE A 52 -6.02 -5.65 7.81
CA ILE A 52 -6.46 -6.18 6.51
C ILE A 52 -5.66 -5.52 5.37
N GLY A 53 -5.44 -4.20 5.45
CA GLY A 53 -4.63 -3.47 4.48
C GLY A 53 -3.20 -4.00 4.40
N SER A 54 -2.51 -4.12 5.53
CA SER A 54 -1.11 -4.60 5.54
C SER A 54 -0.98 -6.05 5.04
N GLU A 55 -1.91 -6.92 5.40
CA GLU A 55 -1.93 -8.31 4.92
C GLU A 55 -2.20 -8.38 3.41
N LEU A 56 -3.10 -7.54 2.91
CA LEU A 56 -3.37 -7.42 1.47
C LEU A 56 -2.12 -6.99 0.72
N ASP A 57 -1.39 -5.99 1.20
CA ASP A 57 -0.17 -5.49 0.54
C ASP A 57 0.90 -6.59 0.45
N ILE A 58 1.10 -7.37 1.52
CA ILE A 58 2.02 -8.51 1.52
C ILE A 58 1.60 -9.56 0.49
N LYS A 59 0.32 -9.91 0.43
CA LYS A 59 -0.19 -10.91 -0.51
C LYS A 59 -0.16 -10.42 -1.96
N LEU A 60 -0.40 -9.13 -2.19
CA LEU A 60 -0.27 -8.50 -3.50
C LEU A 60 1.15 -8.59 -4.03
N GLU A 61 2.15 -8.34 -3.18
CA GLU A 61 3.56 -8.45 -3.57
C GLU A 61 3.89 -9.87 -4.05
N TRP A 62 3.47 -10.89 -3.29
CA TRP A 62 3.67 -12.30 -3.65
C TRP A 62 2.95 -12.66 -4.96
N PHE A 63 1.72 -12.18 -5.13
CA PHE A 63 0.94 -12.36 -6.35
C PHE A 63 1.62 -11.72 -7.57
N ASN A 64 2.15 -10.50 -7.41
CA ASN A 64 2.85 -9.79 -8.46
C ASN A 64 4.14 -10.51 -8.87
N GLN A 65 4.90 -11.03 -7.91
CA GLN A 65 6.09 -11.83 -8.19
C GLN A 65 5.75 -13.09 -8.99
N ALA A 66 4.73 -13.85 -8.58
CA ALA A 66 4.27 -15.03 -9.31
C ALA A 66 3.76 -14.70 -10.72
N THR A 67 3.00 -13.61 -10.85
CA THR A 67 2.47 -13.13 -12.13
C THR A 67 3.60 -12.71 -13.07
N ASN A 68 4.58 -11.97 -12.58
CA ASN A 68 5.73 -11.51 -13.36
C ASN A 68 6.62 -12.67 -13.80
N SER A 69 6.84 -13.67 -12.93
CA SER A 69 7.54 -14.91 -13.30
C SER A 69 6.85 -15.60 -14.47
N LEU A 70 5.56 -15.89 -14.32
CA LEU A 70 4.79 -16.57 -15.35
C LEU A 70 4.77 -15.76 -16.66
N ALA A 71 4.53 -14.45 -16.58
CA ALA A 71 4.51 -13.57 -17.75
C ALA A 71 5.87 -13.56 -18.46
N GLY A 72 6.98 -13.48 -17.73
CA GLY A 72 8.33 -13.55 -18.28
C GLY A 72 8.60 -14.88 -19.00
N LYS A 73 8.20 -16.01 -18.40
CA LYS A 73 8.35 -17.34 -19.03
C LYS A 73 7.51 -17.47 -20.30
N ILE A 74 6.25 -17.03 -20.28
CA ILE A 74 5.36 -17.04 -21.45
C ILE A 74 5.91 -16.15 -22.58
N GLN A 75 6.39 -14.95 -22.26
CA GLN A 75 7.02 -14.07 -23.25
C GLN A 75 8.28 -14.70 -23.85
N SER A 76 9.08 -15.40 -23.03
CA SER A 76 10.29 -16.08 -23.49
C SER A 76 9.95 -17.24 -24.43
N LEU A 77 8.96 -18.07 -24.08
CA LEU A 77 8.45 -19.11 -24.97
C LEU A 77 7.93 -18.55 -26.29
N GLN A 78 7.21 -17.43 -26.24
CA GLN A 78 6.68 -16.79 -27.45
C GLN A 78 7.82 -16.33 -28.38
N LYS A 79 8.85 -15.69 -27.83
CA LYS A 79 10.05 -15.28 -28.59
C LYS A 79 10.78 -16.46 -29.20
N ILE A 80 10.95 -17.56 -28.45
CA ILE A 80 11.58 -18.77 -28.99
C ILE A 80 10.73 -19.36 -30.12
N GLY A 81 9.40 -19.39 -29.96
CA GLY A 81 8.47 -19.84 -31.00
C GLY A 81 8.55 -19.06 -32.32
N GLU A 82 8.96 -17.79 -32.28
CA GLU A 82 9.20 -16.99 -33.49
C GLU A 82 10.40 -17.50 -34.30
N THR A 83 11.41 -18.08 -33.64
CA THR A 83 12.62 -18.62 -34.29
C THR A 83 12.50 -20.06 -34.78
N LEU A 84 11.47 -20.78 -34.33
CA LEU A 84 11.27 -22.20 -34.62
C LEU A 84 10.47 -22.44 -35.90
N ASN A 85 10.46 -23.71 -36.35
CA ASN A 85 9.70 -24.10 -37.54
C ASN A 85 8.17 -23.99 -37.29
N THR A 86 7.38 -24.05 -38.36
CA THR A 86 5.92 -23.82 -38.29
C THR A 86 5.21 -24.80 -37.36
N TYR A 87 5.66 -26.06 -37.29
CA TYR A 87 5.04 -27.07 -36.44
C TYR A 87 5.28 -26.77 -34.95
N GLU A 88 6.53 -26.56 -34.56
CA GLU A 88 6.91 -26.25 -33.16
C GLU A 88 6.32 -24.92 -32.68
N ARG A 89 6.28 -23.93 -33.56
CA ARG A 89 5.61 -22.65 -33.29
C ARG A 89 4.13 -22.84 -32.96
N ASN A 90 3.44 -23.72 -33.70
CA ASN A 90 2.02 -24.00 -33.46
C ASN A 90 1.81 -24.73 -32.13
N GLU A 91 2.69 -25.65 -31.74
CA GLU A 91 2.67 -26.31 -30.43
C GLU A 91 2.83 -25.31 -29.28
N ILE A 92 3.84 -24.42 -29.35
CA ILE A 92 4.02 -23.36 -28.36
C ILE A 92 2.77 -22.47 -28.29
N LYS A 93 2.24 -22.03 -29.44
CA LYS A 93 1.06 -21.18 -29.50
C LYS A 93 -0.16 -21.86 -28.88
N TYR A 94 -0.36 -23.15 -29.16
CA TYR A 94 -1.43 -23.95 -28.58
C TYR A 94 -1.29 -24.03 -27.05
N PHE A 95 -0.08 -24.30 -26.56
CA PHE A 95 0.22 -24.35 -25.14
C PHE A 95 -0.07 -23.00 -24.44
N ILE A 96 0.43 -21.89 -24.99
CA ILE A 96 0.19 -20.53 -24.46
C ILE A 96 -1.31 -20.24 -24.41
N ASN A 97 -2.05 -20.51 -25.48
CA ASN A 97 -3.51 -20.32 -25.51
C ASN A 97 -4.22 -21.14 -24.43
N ARG A 98 -3.77 -22.37 -24.17
CA ARG A 98 -4.31 -23.22 -23.11
C ARG A 98 -4.07 -22.58 -21.73
N VAL A 99 -2.85 -22.12 -21.45
CA VAL A 99 -2.50 -21.40 -20.21
C VAL A 99 -3.38 -20.16 -20.04
N SER A 100 -3.50 -19.31 -21.06
CA SER A 100 -4.35 -18.11 -21.02
C SER A 100 -5.82 -18.43 -20.77
N SER A 101 -6.34 -19.48 -21.42
CA SER A 101 -7.74 -19.91 -21.25
C SER A 101 -8.01 -20.43 -19.84
N PHE A 102 -7.07 -21.18 -19.26
CA PHE A 102 -7.16 -21.67 -17.89
C PHE A 102 -7.11 -20.52 -16.90
N TRP A 103 -6.14 -19.60 -17.07
CA TRP A 103 -6.00 -18.41 -16.26
C TRP A 103 -7.28 -17.57 -16.24
N MET A 104 -7.85 -17.29 -17.42
CA MET A 104 -9.08 -16.51 -17.54
C MET A 104 -10.26 -17.16 -16.81
N ARG A 105 -10.40 -18.50 -16.90
CA ARG A 105 -11.48 -19.23 -16.22
C ARG A 105 -11.29 -19.20 -14.70
N ALA A 106 -10.09 -19.52 -14.21
CA ALA A 106 -9.76 -19.51 -12.80
C ALA A 106 -9.97 -18.13 -12.19
N ASN A 107 -9.45 -17.09 -12.83
CA ASN A 107 -9.60 -15.70 -12.37
C ASN A 107 -11.07 -15.26 -12.29
N LYS A 108 -11.85 -15.55 -13.34
CA LYS A 108 -13.28 -15.23 -13.37
C LYS A 108 -14.07 -15.98 -12.29
N GLN A 109 -13.74 -17.24 -12.04
CA GLN A 109 -14.40 -18.05 -11.02
C GLN A 109 -14.12 -17.52 -9.62
N VAL A 110 -12.84 -17.32 -9.28
CA VAL A 110 -12.42 -16.82 -7.97
C VAL A 110 -13.03 -15.44 -7.70
N TYR A 111 -12.93 -14.50 -8.66
CA TYR A 111 -13.47 -13.16 -8.46
C TYR A 111 -14.98 -13.18 -8.15
N ARG A 112 -15.76 -14.04 -8.83
CA ARG A 112 -17.20 -14.18 -8.58
C ARG A 112 -17.53 -14.79 -7.23
N GLU A 113 -16.72 -15.73 -6.76
CA GLU A 113 -16.89 -16.39 -5.47
C GLU A 113 -16.74 -15.38 -4.32
N TYR A 114 -15.70 -14.55 -4.37
CA TYR A 114 -15.39 -13.62 -3.28
C TYR A 114 -16.13 -12.27 -3.37
N ALA A 115 -16.66 -11.85 -4.52
CA ALA A 115 -17.34 -10.56 -4.70
C ALA A 115 -18.56 -10.31 -3.78
N LYS A 116 -19.14 -11.38 -3.18
CA LYS A 116 -20.29 -11.28 -2.28
C LYS A 116 -19.91 -11.13 -0.81
N ILE A 117 -18.64 -11.32 -0.45
CA ILE A 117 -18.18 -11.28 0.93
C ILE A 117 -18.23 -9.84 1.44
N ARG A 118 -18.76 -9.67 2.65
CA ARG A 118 -18.86 -8.39 3.34
C ARG A 118 -18.07 -8.47 4.64
N VAL A 119 -17.41 -7.37 5.01
CA VAL A 119 -16.78 -7.25 6.33
C VAL A 119 -17.87 -7.07 7.37
N ALA A 120 -17.91 -7.92 8.38
CA ALA A 120 -18.76 -7.71 9.54
C ALA A 120 -18.12 -6.68 10.48
N SER A 121 -18.93 -5.78 11.03
CA SER A 121 -18.53 -4.93 12.15
C SER A 121 -18.16 -5.80 13.35
N ARG A 122 -17.11 -5.40 14.07
CA ARG A 122 -16.70 -6.08 15.31
C ARG A 122 -17.29 -5.44 16.55
N THR A 123 -17.71 -4.19 16.44
CA THR A 123 -18.39 -3.46 17.51
C THR A 123 -19.88 -3.80 17.58
N ILE A 124 -20.51 -4.09 16.43
CA ILE A 124 -21.92 -4.47 16.35
C ILE A 124 -22.06 -5.82 15.67
N SER A 125 -22.41 -6.83 16.47
CA SER A 125 -22.62 -8.20 15.99
C SER A 125 -23.69 -8.26 14.90
N GLY A 126 -23.43 -9.08 13.87
CA GLY A 126 -24.36 -9.35 12.77
C GLY A 126 -24.56 -8.20 11.78
N THR A 127 -23.86 -7.08 11.94
CA THR A 127 -24.02 -5.91 11.07
C THR A 127 -22.83 -5.79 10.11
N PRO A 128 -23.04 -5.69 8.79
CA PRO A 128 -21.99 -5.33 7.85
C PRO A 128 -21.37 -3.97 8.20
N LEU A 129 -20.05 -3.88 8.12
CA LEU A 129 -19.30 -2.65 8.41
C LEU A 129 -19.80 -1.49 7.55
N SER A 130 -20.10 -1.72 6.27
CA SER A 130 -20.66 -0.70 5.37
C SER A 130 -21.94 -0.06 5.91
N LEU A 131 -22.85 -0.84 6.50
CA LEU A 131 -24.09 -0.31 7.10
C LEU A 131 -23.80 0.49 8.38
N LEU A 132 -22.84 0.04 9.20
CA LEU A 132 -22.39 0.79 10.37
C LEU A 132 -21.79 2.15 9.97
N LEU A 133 -20.90 2.16 8.99
CA LEU A 133 -20.27 3.39 8.49
C LEU A 133 -21.31 4.36 7.92
N GLU A 134 -22.32 3.86 7.19
CA GLU A 134 -23.42 4.68 6.68
C GLU A 134 -24.25 5.28 7.82
N LYS A 135 -24.55 4.50 8.86
CA LYS A 135 -25.28 4.99 10.04
C LYS A 135 -24.52 6.12 10.74
N ILE A 136 -23.25 5.87 11.09
CA ILE A 136 -22.39 6.87 11.76
C ILE A 136 -22.26 8.12 10.89
N ARG A 137 -22.11 7.96 9.57
CA ARG A 137 -22.04 9.10 8.63
C ARG A 137 -23.31 9.95 8.67
N LYS A 138 -24.50 9.33 8.71
CA LYS A 138 -25.77 10.08 8.79
C LYS A 138 -25.90 10.80 10.13
N GLU A 139 -25.55 10.12 11.23
CA GLU A 139 -25.61 10.66 12.59
C GLU A 139 -24.62 11.84 12.76
N ALA A 140 -23.36 11.67 12.37
CA ALA A 140 -22.36 12.71 12.40
C ALA A 140 -22.75 13.94 11.56
N ASN A 141 -23.34 13.74 10.38
CA ASN A 141 -23.83 14.85 9.56
C ASN A 141 -25.04 15.57 10.18
N ALA A 142 -25.95 14.85 10.82
CA ALA A 142 -27.08 15.44 11.53
C ALA A 142 -26.61 16.29 12.73
N VAL A 143 -25.60 15.79 13.47
CA VAL A 143 -24.99 16.56 14.56
C VAL A 143 -24.28 17.80 14.02
N ARG A 144 -23.54 17.69 12.91
CA ARG A 144 -22.88 18.85 12.26
C ARG A 144 -23.88 19.96 11.92
N VAL A 145 -25.00 19.61 11.29
CA VAL A 145 -26.06 20.58 10.97
C VAL A 145 -26.65 21.20 12.24
N SER A 146 -26.83 20.40 13.29
CA SER A 146 -27.34 20.88 14.59
C SER A 146 -26.37 21.85 15.29
N LEU A 147 -25.06 21.58 15.23
CA LEU A 147 -24.01 22.47 15.72
C LEU A 147 -23.98 23.78 14.92
N GLN A 148 -24.13 23.71 13.60
CA GLN A 148 -24.18 24.89 12.73
C GLN A 148 -25.40 25.79 13.03
N ILE A 149 -26.58 25.21 13.26
CA ILE A 149 -27.79 25.96 13.65
C ILE A 149 -27.62 26.57 15.05
N GLY A 150 -26.96 25.83 15.95
CA GLY A 150 -26.74 26.21 17.34
C GLY A 150 -25.50 27.06 17.59
N GLU A 151 -24.77 27.50 16.57
CA GLU A 151 -23.51 28.27 16.71
C GLU A 151 -23.67 29.54 17.54
N VAL A 152 -24.84 30.17 17.47
CA VAL A 152 -25.17 31.40 18.22
C VAL A 152 -25.69 31.08 19.64
N ILE A 153 -26.00 29.82 19.92
CA ILE A 153 -26.66 29.36 21.15
C ILE A 153 -25.68 28.63 22.08
N TYR A 154 -24.71 27.92 21.52
CA TYR A 154 -23.74 27.12 22.25
C TYR A 154 -22.43 27.86 22.50
N ASP A 155 -21.71 27.44 23.55
CA ASP A 155 -20.38 27.96 23.82
C ASP A 155 -19.43 27.66 22.66
N GLN A 156 -18.57 28.63 22.32
CA GLN A 156 -17.63 28.50 21.20
C GLN A 156 -16.70 27.30 21.38
N GLU A 157 -16.29 26.97 22.60
CA GLU A 157 -15.48 25.80 22.91
C GLU A 157 -16.22 24.49 22.61
N TYR A 158 -17.51 24.43 22.94
CA TYR A 158 -18.36 23.27 22.67
C TYR A 158 -18.50 23.03 21.16
N VAL A 159 -18.77 24.10 20.40
CA VAL A 159 -18.89 24.06 18.94
C VAL A 159 -17.57 23.63 18.29
N SER A 160 -16.45 24.24 18.70
CA SER A 160 -15.11 23.91 18.20
C SER A 160 -14.75 22.45 18.44
N LYS A 161 -15.02 21.94 19.65
CA LYS A 161 -14.83 20.53 20.00
C LYS A 161 -15.66 19.60 19.09
N GLY A 162 -16.93 19.93 18.88
CA GLY A 162 -17.82 19.14 18.02
C GLY A 162 -17.33 19.05 16.57
N TYR A 163 -16.91 20.16 15.97
CA TYR A 163 -16.35 20.15 14.61
C TYR A 163 -15.02 19.39 14.52
N SER A 164 -14.15 19.51 15.53
CA SER A 164 -12.89 18.76 15.59
C SER A 164 -13.14 17.24 15.56
N ILE A 165 -14.07 16.75 16.39
CA ILE A 165 -14.44 15.33 16.42
C ILE A 165 -15.09 14.91 15.10
N PHE A 166 -15.95 15.74 14.51
CA PHE A 166 -16.57 15.47 13.22
C PHE A 166 -15.53 15.27 12.09
N GLU A 167 -14.47 16.09 12.08
CA GLU A 167 -13.37 15.94 11.11
C GLU A 167 -12.60 14.65 11.32
N GLU A 168 -12.34 14.26 12.57
CA GLU A 168 -11.71 12.96 12.88
C GLU A 168 -12.57 11.79 12.41
N ILE A 169 -13.88 11.82 12.69
CA ILE A 169 -14.86 10.84 12.21
C ILE A 169 -14.83 10.76 10.68
N SER A 170 -14.83 11.90 10.00
CA SER A 170 -14.80 11.95 8.52
C SER A 170 -13.54 11.32 7.95
N ASN A 171 -12.39 11.56 8.58
CA ASN A 171 -11.13 10.93 8.20
C ASN A 171 -11.12 9.41 8.43
N LEU A 172 -11.66 8.95 9.57
CA LEU A 172 -11.77 7.52 9.87
C LEU A 172 -12.76 6.81 8.93
N LEU A 173 -13.91 7.43 8.65
CA LEU A 173 -14.89 6.92 7.69
C LEU A 173 -14.23 6.71 6.32
N ARG A 174 -13.49 7.70 5.81
CA ARG A 174 -12.74 7.60 4.55
C ARG A 174 -11.67 6.51 4.57
N SER A 175 -11.05 6.26 5.73
CA SER A 175 -10.02 5.22 5.86
C SER A 175 -10.60 3.80 5.89
N LEU A 176 -11.80 3.67 6.47
CA LEU A 176 -12.59 2.44 6.53
C LEU A 176 -13.44 2.20 5.28
N GLU A 177 -13.55 3.19 4.40
CA GLU A 177 -14.12 3.00 3.08
C GLU A 177 -13.35 1.90 2.35
N ARG A 178 -14.11 1.13 1.58
CA ARG A 178 -13.61 0.05 0.74
C ARG A 178 -12.97 -1.13 1.48
N CYS A 179 -13.22 -1.28 2.78
CA CYS A 179 -12.80 -2.46 3.53
C CYS A 179 -13.39 -3.76 2.94
N ASP A 180 -14.61 -3.71 2.41
CA ASP A 180 -15.20 -4.81 1.65
C ASP A 180 -14.32 -5.18 0.44
N GLU A 181 -13.96 -4.22 -0.42
CA GLU A 181 -13.10 -4.51 -1.57
C GLU A 181 -11.72 -5.04 -1.15
N LYS A 182 -11.12 -4.49 -0.08
CA LYS A 182 -9.83 -4.95 0.43
C LYS A 182 -9.87 -6.42 0.86
N ILE A 183 -10.89 -6.82 1.64
CA ILE A 183 -10.99 -8.22 2.08
C ILE A 183 -11.31 -9.15 0.91
N GLN A 184 -12.16 -8.70 -0.02
CA GLN A 184 -12.49 -9.48 -1.22
C GLN A 184 -11.25 -9.72 -2.07
N GLN A 185 -10.43 -8.69 -2.29
CA GLN A 185 -9.16 -8.79 -3.00
C GLN A 185 -8.19 -9.71 -2.25
N TYR A 186 -8.03 -9.54 -0.95
CA TYR A 186 -7.14 -10.36 -0.13
C TYR A 186 -7.46 -11.85 -0.26
N LEU A 187 -8.73 -12.20 -0.10
CA LEU A 187 -9.17 -13.60 -0.19
C LEU A 187 -9.05 -14.15 -1.62
N ALA A 188 -9.43 -13.35 -2.62
CA ALA A 188 -9.27 -13.73 -4.02
C ALA A 188 -7.80 -13.97 -4.38
N ILE A 189 -6.90 -13.10 -3.93
CA ILE A 189 -5.45 -13.23 -4.14
C ILE A 189 -4.93 -14.50 -3.46
N CYS A 190 -5.28 -14.72 -2.20
CA CYS A 190 -4.90 -15.95 -1.49
C CYS A 190 -5.35 -17.20 -2.24
N LYS A 191 -6.55 -17.18 -2.84
CA LYS A 191 -7.08 -18.30 -3.61
C LYS A 191 -6.43 -18.45 -4.98
N ILE A 192 -6.12 -17.35 -5.66
CA ILE A 192 -5.67 -17.36 -7.05
C ILE A 192 -4.15 -17.64 -7.19
N THR A 193 -3.35 -17.21 -6.22
CA THR A 193 -1.88 -17.36 -6.24
C THR A 193 -1.43 -18.82 -6.41
N PRO A 194 -2.03 -19.83 -5.74
CA PRO A 194 -1.72 -21.23 -6.00
C PRO A 194 -1.92 -21.65 -7.47
N TYR A 195 -3.00 -21.20 -8.12
CA TYR A 195 -3.23 -21.49 -9.55
C TYR A 195 -2.16 -20.86 -10.44
N LEU A 196 -1.67 -19.65 -10.11
CA LEU A 196 -0.54 -19.04 -10.82
C LEU A 196 0.73 -19.88 -10.69
N LEU A 197 1.03 -20.36 -9.49
CA LEU A 197 2.21 -21.21 -9.25
C LEU A 197 2.11 -22.56 -9.97
N GLU A 198 0.90 -23.13 -10.09
CA GLU A 198 0.66 -24.33 -10.89
C GLU A 198 0.89 -24.07 -12.38
N LEU A 199 0.41 -22.94 -12.91
CA LEU A 199 0.66 -22.53 -14.29
C LEU A 199 2.16 -22.31 -14.55
N ASP A 200 2.85 -21.64 -13.64
CA ASP A 200 4.29 -21.38 -13.73
C ASP A 200 5.08 -22.71 -13.80
N LYS A 201 4.75 -23.68 -12.94
CA LYS A 201 5.31 -25.05 -13.00
C LYS A 201 4.95 -25.80 -14.28
N ALA A 202 3.73 -25.62 -14.79
CA ALA A 202 3.31 -26.25 -16.04
C ALA A 202 4.11 -25.72 -17.23
N VAL A 203 4.46 -24.42 -17.23
CA VAL A 203 5.35 -23.81 -18.21
C VAL A 203 6.76 -24.41 -18.12
N ASP A 204 7.32 -24.57 -16.92
CA ASP A 204 8.63 -25.20 -16.74
C ASP A 204 8.65 -26.65 -17.23
N LYS A 205 7.58 -27.40 -16.91
CA LYS A 205 7.42 -28.78 -17.36
C LYS A 205 7.34 -28.86 -18.88
N PHE A 206 6.55 -27.98 -19.51
CA PHE A 206 6.45 -27.91 -20.97
C PHE A 206 7.83 -27.61 -21.58
N ALA A 207 8.54 -26.62 -21.07
CA ALA A 207 9.86 -26.23 -21.54
C ALA A 207 10.89 -27.37 -21.42
N SER A 208 10.83 -28.14 -20.35
CA SER A 208 11.75 -29.27 -20.11
C SER A 208 11.39 -30.53 -20.92
N SER A 209 10.12 -30.69 -21.30
CA SER A 209 9.64 -31.85 -22.08
C SER A 209 9.69 -31.63 -23.60
N ALA A 210 9.86 -30.39 -24.04
CA ALA A 210 9.89 -30.05 -25.45
C ALA A 210 11.31 -30.25 -25.99
N ASP A 211 11.52 -31.32 -26.74
CA ASP A 211 12.83 -31.68 -27.32
C ASP A 211 13.43 -30.54 -28.15
N PHE A 212 12.59 -29.76 -28.85
CA PHE A 212 12.99 -28.62 -29.68
C PHE A 212 13.37 -27.35 -28.88
N LEU A 213 13.04 -27.28 -27.59
CA LEU A 213 13.49 -26.22 -26.68
C LEU A 213 14.77 -26.60 -25.94
N THR A 214 15.12 -27.89 -25.95
CA THR A 214 16.38 -28.35 -25.40
C THR A 214 17.47 -27.93 -26.36
N ILE A 215 18.36 -27.04 -25.92
CA ILE A 215 19.56 -26.68 -26.68
C ILE A 215 20.29 -27.98 -26.97
N SER A 216 20.21 -28.46 -28.20
CA SER A 216 21.05 -29.55 -28.64
C SER A 216 22.49 -29.13 -28.35
N ASN A 217 23.31 -30.07 -27.86
CA ASN A 217 24.75 -29.91 -27.59
C ASN A 217 25.57 -29.57 -28.86
N THR A 218 24.98 -28.92 -29.85
CA THR A 218 25.57 -28.40 -31.08
C THR A 218 26.02 -26.96 -30.91
N THR A 219 25.39 -26.14 -30.05
CA THR A 219 25.86 -24.76 -29.75
C THR A 219 27.13 -24.72 -28.89
N THR A 220 27.45 -25.81 -28.18
CA THR A 220 28.79 -25.99 -27.57
C THR A 220 29.89 -26.06 -28.63
N SER A 221 29.57 -26.46 -29.87
CA SER A 221 30.50 -26.40 -31.00
C SER A 221 30.73 -24.96 -31.48
N GLU A 222 29.74 -24.07 -31.43
CA GLU A 222 29.91 -22.64 -31.78
C GLU A 222 30.68 -21.86 -30.70
N LEU A 223 30.52 -22.23 -29.43
CA LEU A 223 31.33 -21.71 -28.32
C LEU A 223 32.81 -22.11 -28.42
N SER A 224 33.19 -23.07 -29.26
CA SER A 224 34.60 -23.42 -29.52
C SER A 224 35.39 -22.30 -30.21
N ALA A 225 34.69 -21.36 -30.86
CA ALA A 225 35.32 -20.16 -31.41
C ALA A 225 35.62 -19.12 -30.32
N PHE A 226 34.95 -19.19 -29.16
CA PHE A 226 35.10 -18.20 -28.09
C PHE A 226 36.51 -18.19 -27.48
N PRO A 227 37.15 -19.35 -27.17
CA PRO A 227 38.56 -19.38 -26.81
C PRO A 227 39.47 -18.77 -27.88
N VAL A 228 39.19 -19.00 -29.16
CA VAL A 228 39.99 -18.45 -30.28
C VAL A 228 39.83 -16.93 -30.36
N LEU A 229 38.60 -16.43 -30.20
CA LEU A 229 38.27 -15.01 -30.20
C LEU A 229 38.90 -14.30 -29.00
N VAL A 230 38.86 -14.91 -27.82
CA VAL A 230 39.55 -14.42 -26.62
C VAL A 230 41.05 -14.34 -26.87
N LYS A 231 41.69 -15.39 -27.43
CA LYS A 231 43.13 -15.38 -27.74
C LYS A 231 43.52 -14.36 -28.82
N LEU A 232 42.63 -14.04 -29.75
CA LEU A 232 42.80 -12.98 -30.74
C LEU A 232 42.73 -11.60 -30.10
N LEU A 233 41.73 -11.39 -29.23
CA LEU A 233 41.51 -10.12 -28.52
C LEU A 233 42.57 -9.86 -27.45
N THR A 234 43.14 -10.90 -26.83
CA THR A 234 44.23 -10.79 -25.86
C THR A 234 45.61 -10.71 -26.51
N GLY A 235 45.70 -10.86 -27.84
CA GLY A 235 46.99 -10.88 -28.55
C GLY A 235 47.80 -12.16 -28.36
N GLU A 236 47.30 -13.13 -27.60
CA GLU A 236 47.97 -14.41 -27.31
C GLU A 236 48.31 -15.18 -28.61
N LEU A 237 47.42 -15.14 -29.60
CA LEU A 237 47.64 -15.75 -30.91
C LEU A 237 48.76 -15.08 -31.74
N PHE A 238 49.15 -13.87 -31.38
CA PHE A 238 50.24 -13.11 -32.00
C PHE A 238 51.53 -13.15 -31.16
N GLY A 239 51.58 -14.01 -30.13
CA GLY A 239 52.75 -14.18 -29.27
C GLY A 239 52.92 -13.09 -28.21
N GLN A 240 51.88 -12.33 -27.90
CA GLN A 240 51.89 -11.39 -26.77
C GLN A 240 51.55 -12.14 -25.48
N ASP A 241 52.40 -11.99 -24.46
CA ASP A 241 52.16 -12.57 -23.15
C ASP A 241 50.89 -11.98 -22.53
N THR A 242 50.07 -12.84 -21.93
CA THR A 242 48.84 -12.41 -21.24
C THR A 242 49.20 -11.43 -20.13
N ILE A 243 48.76 -10.18 -20.27
CA ILE A 243 48.98 -9.16 -19.25
C ILE A 243 48.26 -9.58 -17.97
N ASN A 244 49.00 -9.71 -16.87
CA ASN A 244 48.44 -10.06 -15.58
C ASN A 244 47.38 -9.00 -15.18
N PRO A 245 46.10 -9.37 -14.95
CA PRO A 245 45.06 -8.40 -14.63
C PRO A 245 45.40 -7.56 -13.39
N ASN A 246 46.12 -8.16 -12.44
CA ASN A 246 46.53 -7.48 -11.22
C ASN A 246 47.60 -6.41 -11.47
N SER A 247 48.45 -6.54 -12.50
CA SER A 247 49.44 -5.49 -12.82
C SER A 247 48.78 -4.26 -13.44
N VAL A 248 47.73 -4.45 -14.25
CA VAL A 248 46.94 -3.35 -14.85
C VAL A 248 46.17 -2.57 -13.78
N MET A 249 45.62 -3.27 -12.79
CA MET A 249 44.89 -2.63 -11.69
C MET A 249 45.80 -1.79 -10.78
N VAL A 250 47.05 -2.20 -10.56
CA VAL A 250 48.04 -1.40 -9.79
C VAL A 250 48.41 -0.11 -10.53
N GLU A 251 48.42 -0.13 -11.86
CA GLU A 251 48.69 1.07 -12.67
C GLU A 251 47.49 2.02 -12.72
N CYS A 252 46.25 1.48 -12.72
CA CYS A 252 45.02 2.29 -12.70
C CYS A 252 44.67 2.90 -11.33
N THR A 253 45.20 2.36 -10.22
CA THR A 253 44.87 2.85 -8.86
C THR A 253 45.53 4.18 -8.49
N GLN A 254 46.54 4.65 -9.23
CA GLN A 254 47.21 5.92 -8.94
C GLN A 254 46.49 7.16 -9.50
N ARG A 255 45.55 7.00 -10.44
CA ARG A 255 44.82 8.15 -11.01
C ARG A 255 43.47 8.29 -10.33
N LYS A 256 43.39 9.20 -9.35
CA LYS A 256 42.10 9.63 -8.81
C LYS A 256 41.19 10.08 -9.97
N PRO A 257 39.93 9.62 -10.03
CA PRO A 257 39.02 10.05 -11.08
C PRO A 257 38.85 11.57 -11.03
N VAL A 258 39.11 12.23 -12.17
CA VAL A 258 38.84 13.66 -12.35
C VAL A 258 37.36 13.78 -12.72
N PHE A 259 36.53 14.15 -11.75
CA PHE A 259 35.13 14.47 -12.02
C PHE A 259 35.05 15.84 -12.70
N ILE A 260 34.73 15.85 -14.00
CA ILE A 260 34.41 17.09 -14.71
C ILE A 260 32.93 17.41 -14.45
N THR A 261 32.65 18.22 -13.43
CA THR A 261 31.30 18.78 -13.23
C THR A 261 31.14 20.04 -14.08
N LYS A 262 30.23 20.00 -15.06
CA LYS A 262 29.86 21.18 -15.85
C LYS A 262 28.99 22.11 -14.98
N ASN A 263 29.56 23.24 -14.57
CA ASN A 263 28.92 24.19 -13.66
C ASN A 263 27.93 25.09 -14.42
N ASN A 264 26.65 24.71 -14.48
CA ASN A 264 25.60 25.61 -14.97
C ASN A 264 25.17 26.57 -13.84
N ARG A 265 25.97 27.60 -13.59
CA ARG A 265 25.56 28.75 -12.77
C ARG A 265 24.51 29.58 -13.52
N ARG A 266 23.22 29.32 -13.28
CA ARG A 266 22.21 30.39 -13.34
C ARG A 266 22.28 31.13 -12.01
N LYS A 267 22.56 32.43 -12.07
CA LYS A 267 22.55 33.34 -10.92
C LYS A 267 21.16 33.32 -10.28
N ILE A 268 21.07 32.96 -9.01
CA ILE A 268 20.01 33.43 -8.10
C ILE A 268 20.69 33.70 -6.76
N ASP A 269 20.74 34.98 -6.39
CA ASP A 269 21.29 35.47 -5.13
C ASP A 269 20.34 35.13 -3.98
N ILE A 270 20.83 34.39 -2.97
CA ILE A 270 20.15 34.26 -1.67
C ILE A 270 21.24 34.31 -0.55
N PRO A 271 21.04 35.05 0.56
CA PRO A 271 22.13 35.45 1.46
C PRO A 271 22.63 34.31 2.35
N ILE A 272 23.94 34.34 2.62
CA ILE A 272 24.67 33.44 3.51
C ILE A 272 24.36 33.79 4.97
N VAL A 273 23.86 32.82 5.75
CA VAL A 273 23.92 32.84 7.22
C VAL A 273 25.10 31.98 7.67
N ALA A 274 26.00 32.56 8.45
CA ALA A 274 27.24 31.92 8.90
C ALA A 274 26.99 30.78 9.92
N PRO A 275 27.69 29.64 9.83
CA PRO A 275 27.58 28.56 10.81
C PRO A 275 28.39 28.86 12.08
N MET A 276 27.73 28.73 13.23
CA MET A 276 28.34 28.75 14.57
C MET A 276 29.27 27.54 14.77
N LYS A 277 30.40 27.78 15.46
CA LYS A 277 31.42 26.78 15.83
C LYS A 277 30.86 25.79 16.86
N THR A 278 31.00 24.49 16.61
CA THR A 278 30.78 23.44 17.62
C THR A 278 32.08 23.04 18.30
N SER A 279 32.05 23.05 19.63
CA SER A 279 33.11 22.60 20.54
C SER A 279 33.23 21.07 20.56
N LYS A 280 34.47 20.60 20.76
CA LYS A 280 34.81 19.20 21.04
C LYS A 280 34.39 18.81 22.46
N ASN A 281 33.97 17.55 22.61
CA ASN A 281 34.30 16.58 23.67
C ASN A 281 33.09 15.68 24.00
N LEU A 282 33.21 14.38 23.81
CA LEU A 282 33.36 13.38 24.88
C LEU A 282 33.13 11.96 24.34
N THR A 283 34.15 11.13 24.56
CA THR A 283 34.18 9.68 24.51
C THR A 283 33.16 9.09 25.49
N TYR A 284 32.50 7.97 25.16
CA TYR A 284 32.54 6.72 25.97
C TYR A 284 31.81 5.57 25.26
N ILE A 285 32.25 4.37 25.66
CA ILE A 285 32.15 3.04 25.07
C ILE A 285 30.84 2.34 25.48
N CYS A 286 30.32 1.44 24.64
CA CYS A 286 29.50 0.31 25.12
C CYS A 286 29.69 -0.95 24.29
N THR A 287 30.29 -1.96 24.92
CA THR A 287 30.41 -3.36 24.50
C THR A 287 29.08 -4.10 24.70
N VAL A 288 28.76 -5.00 23.76
CA VAL A 288 27.58 -5.88 23.80
C VAL A 288 27.97 -7.21 24.46
N PRO A 289 27.22 -7.76 25.43
CA PRO A 289 27.37 -9.15 25.83
C PRO A 289 26.42 -10.06 25.05
N SER A 290 26.91 -11.27 24.81
CA SER A 290 26.26 -12.42 24.18
C SER A 290 24.98 -12.88 24.87
#